data_AF-A0A8J2WZG1-F1
#
_entry.id   AF-A0A8J2WZG1-F1
#
_cell.length_a   1.000
_cell.length_b   1.000
_cell.length_c   1.000
_cell.angle_alpha   90.00
_cell.angle_beta   90.00
_cell.angle_gamma   90.00
#
_symmetry.space_group_name_H-M   'P 1'
#
loop_
_entity.id
_entity.type
_entity.pdbx_description
1 polymer ?
#
loop_
_entity_poly.entity_id
_entity_poly.type
_entity_poly.pdbx_seq_one_letter_code
_entity_poly.pdbx_strand_id
1 'polypeptide(L)'
;MLRDVYSGRLKLHGKEDRDSIKAAGNYATTLGNLKRYDEVKSLLRKTIPVARRVLGENDDLTLTMKAIYTYALYTDPSATLDDLRESVTTLEETTRTARRVLGGAHPQLRVYERFLRNARAALAARETPSANA
;
A
#
# COMPACT_ATOMS: atom_id res chain seq x y z
N MET A 1 11.93 11.84 14.01
CA MET A 1 12.98 11.07 13.30
C MET A 1 12.59 10.66 11.87
N LEU A 2 11.70 9.70 11.60
CA LEU A 2 11.44 9.27 10.20
C LEU A 2 10.80 10.35 9.31
N ARG A 3 9.95 11.22 9.87
CA ARG A 3 9.39 12.39 9.18
C ARG A 3 10.46 13.39 8.74
N ASP A 4 11.43 13.63 9.62
CA ASP A 4 12.51 14.60 9.42
C ASP A 4 13.52 14.06 8.39
N VAL A 5 13.80 12.75 8.44
CA VAL A 5 14.62 12.06 7.43
C VAL A 5 13.96 12.11 6.05
N TYR A 6 12.66 11.85 5.95
CA TYR A 6 11.93 11.96 4.67
C TYR A 6 11.93 13.39 4.15
N SER A 7 11.63 14.36 5.02
CA SER A 7 11.55 15.78 4.64
C SER A 7 12.92 16.35 4.25
N GLY A 8 13.99 15.92 4.94
CA GLY A 8 15.37 16.24 4.59
C GLY A 8 15.78 15.65 3.24
N ARG A 9 15.52 14.36 2.99
CA ARG A 9 15.83 13.71 1.71
C ARG A 9 15.07 14.31 0.53
N LEU A 10 13.78 14.63 0.71
CA LEU A 10 12.97 15.28 -0.31
C LEU A 10 13.56 16.62 -0.76
N LYS A 11 14.12 17.40 0.18
CA LYS A 11 14.77 18.68 -0.10
C LYS A 11 16.16 18.52 -0.74
N LEU A 12 16.90 17.49 -0.37
CA LEU A 12 18.29 17.28 -0.81
C LEU A 12 18.40 16.55 -2.16
N HIS A 13 17.57 15.54 -2.41
CA HIS A 13 17.70 14.64 -3.57
C HIS A 13 16.50 14.69 -4.54
N GLY A 14 15.45 15.44 -4.20
CA GLY A 14 14.22 15.50 -4.99
C GLY A 14 13.33 14.27 -4.83
N LYS A 15 12.12 14.35 -5.41
CA LYS A 15 11.08 13.32 -5.25
C LYS A 15 11.34 12.04 -6.06
N GLU A 16 12.23 12.12 -7.04
CA GLU A 16 12.45 11.08 -8.06
C GLU A 16 13.69 10.21 -7.79
N ASP A 17 14.35 10.43 -6.65
CA ASP A 17 15.47 9.61 -6.21
C ASP A 17 15.00 8.31 -5.52
N ARG A 18 15.72 7.19 -5.77
CA ARG A 18 15.38 5.87 -5.24
C ARG A 18 15.40 5.84 -3.70
N ASP A 19 16.30 6.56 -3.05
CA ASP A 19 16.39 6.62 -1.59
C ASP A 19 15.29 7.48 -0.96
N SER A 20 14.84 8.52 -1.67
CA SER A 20 13.64 9.28 -1.31
C SER A 20 12.37 8.42 -1.36
N ILE A 21 12.21 7.62 -2.42
CA ILE A 21 11.08 6.68 -2.55
C ILE A 21 11.11 5.62 -1.44
N LYS A 22 12.28 5.04 -1.15
CA LYS A 22 12.46 4.09 -0.05
C LYS A 22 12.13 4.70 1.31
N ALA A 23 12.56 5.95 1.55
CA ALA A 23 12.23 6.67 2.78
C ALA A 23 10.71 6.90 2.92
N ALA A 24 10.01 7.23 1.82
CA ALA A 24 8.56 7.37 1.81
C ALA A 24 7.85 6.05 2.15
N GLY A 25 8.30 4.92 1.58
CA GLY A 25 7.77 3.59 1.91
C GLY A 25 7.92 3.27 3.41
N ASN A 26 9.10 3.49 3.97
CA ASN A 26 9.34 3.28 5.41
C ASN A 26 8.48 4.19 6.30
N TYR A 27 8.32 5.45 5.90
CA TYR A 27 7.47 6.39 6.62
C TYR A 27 6.00 5.97 6.56
N ALA A 28 5.52 5.51 5.40
CA ALA A 28 4.16 4.96 5.24
C ALA A 28 3.92 3.74 6.14
N THR A 29 4.87 2.79 6.20
CA THR A 29 4.78 1.64 7.12
C THR A 29 4.65 2.09 8.58
N THR A 30 5.44 3.09 8.98
CA THR A 30 5.39 3.62 10.35
C THR A 30 4.04 4.27 10.64
N LEU A 31 3.53 5.09 9.72
CA LEU A 31 2.20 5.70 9.84
C LEU A 31 1.09 4.63 9.94
N GLY A 32 1.19 3.55 9.16
CA GLY A 32 0.27 2.41 9.24
C GLY A 32 0.29 1.73 10.61
N ASN A 33 1.48 1.49 11.18
CA ASN A 33 1.62 0.93 12.53
C ASN A 33 1.05 1.85 13.62
N LEU A 34 1.11 3.17 13.39
CA LEU A 34 0.49 4.19 14.24
C LEU A 34 -1.01 4.40 13.94
N LYS A 35 -1.60 3.60 13.05
CA LYS A 35 -3.00 3.71 12.60
C LYS A 35 -3.37 5.07 12.00
N ARG A 36 -2.39 5.81 11.47
CA ARG A 36 -2.57 7.11 10.81
C ARG A 36 -2.88 6.91 9.33
N TYR A 37 -4.00 6.25 9.04
CA TYR A 37 -4.33 5.75 7.70
C TYR A 37 -4.50 6.86 6.66
N ASP A 38 -5.09 8.00 7.02
CA ASP A 38 -5.22 9.15 6.11
C ASP A 38 -3.88 9.67 5.61
N GLU A 39 -2.88 9.68 6.49
CA GLU A 39 -1.54 10.11 6.10
C GLU A 39 -0.83 9.08 5.24
N VAL A 40 -1.05 7.78 5.47
CA VAL A 40 -0.58 6.72 4.58
C VAL A 40 -1.20 6.90 3.19
N LYS A 41 -2.52 7.05 3.10
CA LYS A 41 -3.25 7.26 1.84
C LYS A 41 -2.73 8.49 1.09
N SER A 42 -2.62 9.63 1.77
CA SER A 42 -2.14 10.89 1.19
C SER A 42 -0.69 10.82 0.71
N LEU A 43 0.19 10.19 1.49
CA LEU A 43 1.60 10.01 1.11
C LEU A 43 1.73 9.09 -0.10
N LEU A 44 1.14 7.89 -0.04
CA LEU A 44 1.33 6.87 -1.07
C LEU A 44 0.61 7.20 -2.38
N ARG A 45 -0.53 7.90 -2.35
CA ARG A 45 -1.19 8.41 -3.56
C ARG A 45 -0.30 9.37 -4.35
N LYS A 46 0.63 10.08 -3.67
CA LYS A 46 1.63 10.95 -4.32
C LYS A 46 2.90 10.20 -4.73
N THR A 47 3.34 9.23 -3.94
CA THR A 47 4.65 8.58 -4.15
C THR A 47 4.58 7.37 -5.09
N ILE A 48 3.49 6.59 -5.11
CA ILE A 48 3.37 5.41 -6.01
C ILE A 48 3.53 5.79 -7.50
N PRO A 49 2.93 6.87 -8.02
CA PRO A 49 3.14 7.28 -9.41
C PRO A 49 4.61 7.63 -9.73
N VAL A 50 5.34 8.18 -8.75
CA VAL A 50 6.76 8.49 -8.89
C VAL A 50 7.59 7.21 -8.85
N ALA A 51 7.32 6.31 -7.90
CA ALA A 51 7.96 5.01 -7.80
C ALA A 51 7.79 4.19 -9.09
N ARG A 52 6.57 4.17 -9.66
CA ARG A 52 6.28 3.52 -10.94
C ARG A 52 7.13 4.06 -12.09
N ARG A 53 7.33 5.37 -12.16
CA ARG A 53 8.09 6.02 -13.24
C ARG A 53 9.60 5.84 -13.10
N VAL A 54 10.10 5.85 -11.86
CA VAL A 54 11.55 5.76 -11.57
C VAL A 54 12.04 4.32 -11.49
N LEU A 55 11.30 3.45 -10.79
CA LEU A 55 11.70 2.07 -10.50
C LEU A 55 11.03 1.06 -11.44
N GLY A 56 9.89 1.42 -12.01
CA GLY A 56 9.06 0.54 -12.81
C GLY A 56 7.88 -0.05 -12.03
N GLU A 57 6.88 -0.47 -12.78
CA GLU A 57 5.63 -1.04 -12.26
C GLU A 57 5.82 -2.37 -11.53
N ASN A 58 6.84 -3.13 -11.93
CA ASN A 58 7.14 -4.47 -11.43
C ASN A 58 8.23 -4.50 -10.33
N ASP A 59 8.80 -3.34 -9.96
CA ASP A 59 9.83 -3.28 -8.91
C ASP A 59 9.22 -3.61 -7.54
N ASP A 60 9.96 -4.37 -6.74
CA ASP A 60 9.51 -4.86 -5.43
C ASP A 60 9.10 -3.72 -4.48
N LEU A 61 9.79 -2.58 -4.53
CA LEU A 61 9.45 -1.42 -3.70
C LEU A 61 8.15 -0.77 -4.16
N THR A 62 7.90 -0.68 -5.47
CA THR A 62 6.62 -0.21 -6.02
C THR A 62 5.46 -1.11 -5.58
N LEU A 63 5.64 -2.44 -5.68
CA LEU A 63 4.63 -3.43 -5.24
C LEU A 63 4.39 -3.36 -3.74
N THR A 64 5.46 -3.22 -2.94
CA THR A 64 5.37 -3.07 -1.47
C THR A 64 4.58 -1.82 -1.10
N MET A 65 4.85 -0.69 -1.77
CA MET A 65 4.12 0.56 -1.51
C MET A 65 2.63 0.45 -1.85
N LYS A 66 2.28 -0.23 -2.96
CA LYS A 66 0.87 -0.53 -3.26
C LYS A 66 0.22 -1.35 -2.15
N ALA A 67 0.89 -2.37 -1.64
CA ALA A 67 0.37 -3.20 -0.54
C ALA A 67 0.18 -2.41 0.77
N ILE A 68 1.05 -1.45 1.08
CA ILE A 68 0.88 -0.57 2.25
C ILE A 68 -0.31 0.39 2.05
N TYR A 69 -0.49 0.90 0.82
CA TYR A 69 -1.63 1.75 0.49
C TYR A 69 -2.96 1.00 0.64
N THR A 70 -3.05 -0.22 0.09
CA THR A 70 -4.26 -1.05 0.22
C THR A 70 -4.52 -1.48 1.66
N TYR A 71 -3.47 -1.75 2.44
CA TYR A 71 -3.57 -1.96 3.89
C TYR A 71 -4.28 -0.80 4.59
N ALA A 72 -3.89 0.45 4.29
CA ALA A 72 -4.55 1.62 4.83
C ALA A 72 -6.01 1.73 4.34
N LEU A 73 -6.30 1.43 3.06
CA LEU A 73 -7.66 1.48 2.52
C LEU A 73 -8.62 0.50 3.22
N TYR A 74 -8.21 -0.74 3.53
CA TYR A 74 -9.12 -1.72 4.12
C TYR A 74 -9.14 -1.76 5.66
N THR A 75 -8.08 -1.25 6.31
CA THR A 75 -7.97 -1.27 7.79
C THR A 75 -8.50 0.00 8.43
N ASP A 76 -8.67 1.08 7.65
CA ASP A 76 -9.26 2.32 8.13
C ASP A 76 -10.72 2.09 8.56
N PRO A 77 -11.09 2.37 9.83
CA PRO A 77 -12.47 2.26 10.28
C PRO A 77 -13.45 3.12 9.48
N SER A 78 -12.96 4.22 8.89
CA SER A 78 -13.73 5.11 8.03
C SER A 78 -13.77 4.69 6.56
N ALA A 79 -13.18 3.53 6.20
CA ALA A 79 -13.14 3.02 4.83
C ALA A 79 -14.55 2.94 4.23
N THR A 80 -14.69 3.50 3.03
CA THR A 80 -15.89 3.40 2.21
C THR A 80 -15.92 2.08 1.46
N LEU A 81 -17.07 1.75 0.87
CA LEU A 81 -17.18 0.55 0.04
C LEU A 81 -16.25 0.62 -1.19
N ASP A 82 -16.07 1.83 -1.74
CA ASP A 82 -15.17 2.06 -2.87
C ASP A 82 -13.71 1.90 -2.47
N ASP A 83 -13.30 2.35 -1.27
CA ASP A 83 -11.95 2.10 -0.75
C ASP A 83 -11.67 0.60 -0.63
N LEU A 84 -12.65 -0.18 -0.15
CA LEU A 84 -12.54 -1.63 -0.02
C LEU A 84 -12.43 -2.32 -1.39
N ARG A 85 -13.21 -1.88 -2.38
CA ARG A 85 -13.15 -2.38 -3.76
C ARG A 85 -11.83 -2.03 -4.45
N GLU A 86 -11.36 -0.79 -4.30
CA GLU A 86 -10.06 -0.34 -4.78
C GLU A 86 -8.93 -1.18 -4.16
N SER A 87 -9.01 -1.45 -2.86
CA SER A 87 -8.05 -2.27 -2.13
C SER A 87 -7.98 -3.70 -2.68
N VAL A 88 -9.13 -4.36 -2.85
CA VAL A 88 -9.19 -5.72 -3.40
C VAL A 88 -8.63 -5.76 -4.82
N THR A 89 -9.09 -4.88 -5.70
CA THR A 89 -8.65 -4.84 -7.11
C THR A 89 -7.14 -4.63 -7.21
N THR A 90 -6.60 -3.66 -6.46
CA THR A 90 -5.16 -3.36 -6.44
C THR A 90 -4.35 -4.54 -5.89
N LEU A 91 -4.84 -5.24 -4.87
CA LEU A 91 -4.16 -6.41 -4.30
C LEU A 91 -4.18 -7.63 -5.23
N GLU A 92 -5.24 -7.82 -6.01
CA GLU A 92 -5.31 -8.87 -7.04
C GLU A 92 -4.25 -8.65 -8.12
N GLU A 93 -4.15 -7.43 -8.64
CA GLU A 93 -3.12 -7.05 -9.62
C GLU A 93 -1.71 -7.17 -9.05
N THR A 94 -1.50 -6.69 -7.82
CA THR A 94 -0.20 -6.74 -7.13
C THR A 94 0.23 -8.18 -6.88
N THR A 95 -0.67 -9.05 -6.41
CA THR A 95 -0.39 -10.47 -6.17
C THR A 95 -0.07 -11.21 -7.47
N ARG A 96 -0.85 -10.96 -8.54
CA ARG A 96 -0.61 -11.54 -9.87
C ARG A 96 0.76 -11.14 -10.41
N THR A 97 1.10 -9.86 -10.29
CA THR A 97 2.39 -9.32 -10.75
C THR A 97 3.55 -9.86 -9.92
N ALA A 98 3.44 -9.83 -8.59
CA ALA A 98 4.45 -10.36 -7.69
C ALA A 98 4.71 -11.85 -7.94
N ARG A 99 3.66 -12.66 -8.16
CA ARG A 99 3.82 -14.08 -8.48
C ARG A 99 4.59 -14.32 -9.77
N ARG A 100 4.32 -13.51 -10.81
CA ARG A 100 5.01 -13.59 -12.11
C ARG A 100 6.47 -13.16 -12.03
N VAL A 101 6.76 -12.09 -11.28
CA VAL A 101 8.07 -11.42 -11.29
C VAL A 101 9.00 -11.95 -10.21
N LEU A 102 8.48 -12.21 -9.00
CA LEU A 102 9.25 -12.64 -7.83
C LEU A 102 9.21 -14.16 -7.62
N GLY A 103 8.27 -14.85 -8.27
CA GLY A 103 8.05 -16.29 -8.12
C GLY A 103 7.15 -16.66 -6.92
N GLY A 104 6.60 -17.88 -6.96
CA GLY A 104 5.60 -18.36 -6.00
C GLY A 104 6.10 -18.57 -4.56
N ALA A 105 7.42 -18.65 -4.35
CA ALA A 105 8.02 -18.86 -3.03
C ALA A 105 8.43 -17.55 -2.32
N HIS A 106 8.26 -16.39 -2.96
CA HIS A 106 8.77 -15.13 -2.43
C HIS A 106 8.04 -14.70 -1.14
N PRO A 107 8.75 -14.27 -0.07
CA PRO A 107 8.12 -13.89 1.19
C PRO A 107 7.06 -12.79 1.06
N GLN A 108 7.29 -11.80 0.20
CA GLN A 108 6.34 -10.70 -0.02
C GLN A 108 5.02 -11.16 -0.64
N LEU A 109 5.04 -12.21 -1.47
CA LEU A 109 3.81 -12.75 -2.07
C LEU A 109 2.84 -13.22 -0.99
N ARG A 110 3.34 -13.90 0.05
CA ARG A 110 2.52 -14.35 1.18
C ARG A 110 1.88 -13.18 1.94
N VAL A 111 2.58 -12.05 2.04
CA VAL A 111 2.05 -10.84 2.67
C VAL A 111 0.92 -10.26 1.82
N TYR A 112 1.11 -10.15 0.51
CA TYR A 112 0.09 -9.63 -0.43
C TYR A 112 -1.16 -10.52 -0.45
N GLU A 113 -0.99 -11.84 -0.47
CA GLU A 113 -2.10 -12.79 -0.41
C GLU A 113 -2.88 -12.70 0.91
N ARG A 114 -2.17 -12.49 2.04
CA ARG A 114 -2.83 -12.26 3.33
C ARG A 114 -3.62 -10.96 3.32
N PHE A 115 -3.06 -9.88 2.79
CA PHE A 115 -3.76 -8.61 2.66
C PHE A 115 -4.98 -8.74 1.75
N LEU A 116 -4.87 -9.46 0.64
CA LEU A 116 -5.99 -9.72 -0.27
C LEU A 116 -7.13 -10.46 0.44
N ARG A 117 -6.82 -11.49 1.22
CA ARG A 117 -7.83 -12.21 2.03
C ARG A 117 -8.53 -11.28 3.01
N ASN A 118 -7.77 -10.44 3.72
CA ASN A 118 -8.32 -9.49 4.69
C ASN A 118 -9.19 -8.42 4.02
N ALA A 119 -8.73 -7.85 2.90
CA ALA A 119 -9.47 -6.86 2.14
C ALA A 119 -10.81 -7.43 1.62
N ARG A 120 -10.80 -8.67 1.11
CA ARG A 120 -12.03 -9.36 0.68
C ARG A 120 -12.97 -9.64 1.83
N ALA A 121 -12.45 -10.03 3.00
CA ALA A 121 -13.27 -10.24 4.19
C ALA A 121 -13.92 -8.92 4.66
N ALA A 122 -13.16 -7.82 4.67
CA ALA A 122 -13.67 -6.50 5.02
C ALA A 122 -14.74 -6.01 4.02
N LEU A 123 -14.51 -6.22 2.71
CA LEU A 123 -15.49 -5.90 1.67
C LEU A 123 -16.79 -6.72 1.86
N ALA A 124 -16.68 -8.04 2.01
CA ALA A 124 -17.84 -8.91 2.21
C ALA A 124 -18.64 -8.53 3.46
N ALA A 125 -17.97 -8.22 4.57
CA ALA A 125 -18.62 -7.79 5.80
C ALA A 125 -19.37 -6.45 5.65
N ARG A 126 -18.92 -5.58 4.74
CA ARG A 126 -19.59 -4.29 4.47
C ARG A 126 -20.72 -4.42 3.44
N GLU A 127 -20.59 -5.33 2.47
CA GLU A 127 -21.63 -5.63 1.46
C GLU A 127 -22.79 -6.45 2.02
N THR A 128 -22.55 -7.19 3.10
CA THR A 128 -23.61 -7.90 3.85
C THR A 128 -23.85 -7.20 5.18
N PRO A 129 -24.42 -5.98 5.21
CA PRO A 129 -24.89 -5.42 6.47
C PRO A 129 -25.95 -6.41 6.97
N SER A 130 -25.67 -7.06 8.10
CA SER A 130 -26.45 -8.16 8.65
C SER A 130 -27.95 -7.87 8.51
N ALA A 131 -28.64 -8.72 7.75
CA ALA A 131 -30.10 -8.85 7.81
C ALA A 131 -30.43 -9.40 9.20
N ASN A 132 -30.47 -8.53 10.20
CA ASN A 132 -30.97 -8.79 11.55
C ASN A 132 -31.27 -7.45 12.22
N ALA A 133 -32.46 -6.94 11.94
CA ALA A 133 -33.24 -6.06 12.78
C ALA A 133 -34.70 -6.54 12.73
#